data_AF-A0A9X3E9D7-F1
#
_entry.id   AF-A0A9X3E9D7-F1
#
_cell.length_a   1.000
_cell.length_b   1.000
_cell.length_c   1.000
_cell.angle_alpha   90.00
_cell.angle_beta   90.00
_cell.angle_gamma   90.00
#
_symmetry.space_group_name_H-M   'P 1'
#
loop_
_entity.id
_entity.type
_entity.pdbx_description
1 polymer ?
#
loop_
_entity_poly.entity_id
_entity_poly.type
_entity_poly.pdbx_seq_one_letter_code
_entity_poly.pdbx_strand_id
1 'polypeptide(L)'
;MKQGKSAQIKKMRHVQSKQKLTSRKTIPAFNYDEFAGFLRARYFLTHRNKYAPEIFEVASFFLDDVIATMVQQHFTQFTSNERATINLNETMQAALVNSDDRDWRYFVLLVPVLFDMQQFLVKESQVNDRFVAQTTNFDVNFWRMIMRTVMAINFFKWQGKDVSEMMKTSNAIDTLQFKFLSENDDDDDFNMAVIAETFRGLEPKMKPLKVSEAFLKSNDTLTSEELQAEEAYAEKRLAQFKENSVKGVVSENVINLLHAFHVGIAKEYNLTHEQWDANVLNDFVQQHLMAYWTPQWSDLDGIGGEVKSYLKFLSQKKAITGLGKIVSGIIDLDHYIDVAAINSLLRQLNGSDLEKLA
;
A
#
# COMPACT_ATOMS: atom_id res chain seq x y z
N MET A 1 -28.38 -49.16 -45.80
CA MET A 1 -27.78 -47.89 -45.33
C MET A 1 -28.32 -47.47 -43.95
N LYS A 2 -28.08 -48.25 -42.87
CA LYS A 2 -28.54 -47.94 -41.49
C LYS A 2 -27.42 -47.52 -40.52
N GLN A 3 -26.15 -47.61 -40.92
CA GLN A 3 -25.00 -47.36 -40.02
C GLN A 3 -24.55 -45.88 -39.93
N GLY A 4 -24.92 -45.02 -40.89
CA GLY A 4 -24.50 -43.61 -40.88
C GLY A 4 -25.24 -42.73 -39.87
N LYS A 5 -26.54 -42.96 -39.66
CA LYS A 5 -27.38 -42.14 -38.76
C LYS A 5 -27.06 -42.35 -37.28
N SER A 6 -26.76 -43.58 -36.87
CA SER A 6 -26.40 -43.91 -35.48
C SER A 6 -25.02 -43.35 -35.08
N ALA A 7 -24.06 -43.33 -36.01
CA ALA A 7 -22.75 -42.69 -35.80
C ALA A 7 -22.88 -41.16 -35.67
N GLN A 8 -23.73 -40.52 -36.50
CA GLN A 8 -24.01 -39.09 -36.40
C GLN A 8 -24.73 -38.71 -35.08
N ILE A 9 -25.70 -39.52 -34.63
CA ILE A 9 -26.39 -39.28 -33.36
C ILE A 9 -25.44 -39.48 -32.16
N LYS A 10 -24.55 -40.47 -32.19
CA LYS A 10 -23.50 -40.61 -31.16
C LYS A 10 -22.56 -39.42 -31.16
N LYS A 11 -22.13 -38.94 -32.33
CA LYS A 11 -21.26 -37.76 -32.45
C LYS A 11 -21.96 -36.49 -31.93
N MET A 12 -23.24 -36.28 -32.26
CA MET A 12 -24.04 -35.16 -31.74
C MET A 12 -24.27 -35.27 -30.23
N ARG A 13 -24.57 -36.45 -29.68
CA ARG A 13 -24.68 -36.65 -28.23
C ARG A 13 -23.35 -36.40 -27.51
N HIS A 14 -22.23 -36.77 -28.13
CA HIS A 14 -20.90 -36.54 -27.56
C HIS A 14 -20.46 -35.07 -27.65
N VAL A 15 -20.91 -34.34 -28.68
CA VAL A 15 -20.75 -32.88 -28.80
C VAL A 15 -21.67 -32.14 -27.84
N GLN A 16 -22.93 -32.57 -27.69
CA GLN A 16 -23.87 -32.02 -26.71
C GLN A 16 -23.49 -32.34 -25.27
N SER A 17 -22.90 -33.51 -24.98
CA SER A 17 -22.37 -33.82 -23.65
C SER A 17 -21.12 -32.99 -23.35
N LYS A 18 -20.22 -32.79 -24.33
CA LYS A 18 -19.11 -31.83 -24.22
C LYS A 18 -19.60 -30.39 -24.02
N GLN A 19 -20.64 -29.97 -24.73
CA GLN A 19 -21.24 -28.64 -24.59
C GLN A 19 -22.00 -28.45 -23.26
N LYS A 20 -22.66 -29.49 -22.74
CA LYS A 20 -23.33 -29.47 -21.42
C LYS A 20 -22.33 -29.54 -20.24
N LEU A 21 -21.17 -30.17 -20.43
CA LEU A 21 -20.05 -30.13 -19.47
C LEU A 21 -19.29 -28.78 -19.50
N THR A 22 -19.45 -27.99 -20.55
CA THR A 22 -19.01 -26.59 -20.62
C THR A 22 -20.11 -25.62 -20.22
N SER A 23 -20.88 -25.88 -19.15
CA SER A 23 -21.22 -24.75 -18.29
C SER A 23 -19.91 -24.35 -17.62
N ARG A 24 -19.06 -23.58 -18.33
CA ARG A 24 -17.92 -22.88 -17.71
C ARG A 24 -18.50 -22.23 -16.47
N LYS A 25 -18.01 -22.61 -15.29
CA LYS A 25 -18.31 -21.92 -14.04
C LYS A 25 -18.05 -20.45 -14.33
N THR A 26 -19.11 -19.67 -14.54
CA THR A 26 -18.97 -18.25 -14.83
C THR A 26 -18.34 -17.66 -13.58
N ILE A 27 -17.13 -17.11 -13.73
CA ILE A 27 -16.46 -16.49 -12.60
C ILE A 27 -17.32 -15.26 -12.25
N PRO A 28 -17.56 -14.95 -10.95
CA PRO A 28 -18.31 -13.76 -10.56
C PRO A 28 -17.81 -12.47 -11.23
N ALA A 29 -18.48 -11.33 -11.04
CA ALA A 29 -17.84 -10.06 -11.43
C ALA A 29 -16.55 -9.87 -10.61
N PHE A 30 -15.51 -9.30 -11.21
CA PHE A 30 -14.29 -9.00 -10.48
C PHE A 30 -14.52 -7.80 -9.56
N ASN A 31 -14.17 -7.97 -8.29
CA ASN A 31 -14.16 -6.91 -7.29
C ASN A 31 -12.73 -6.84 -6.74
N TYR A 32 -12.06 -5.69 -6.96
CA TYR A 32 -10.69 -5.50 -6.52
C TYR A 32 -10.57 -5.57 -5.00
N ASP A 33 -11.46 -4.91 -4.27
CA ASP A 33 -11.41 -4.83 -2.80
C ASP A 33 -11.58 -6.21 -2.17
N GLU A 34 -12.48 -7.04 -2.70
CA GLU A 34 -12.65 -8.42 -2.24
C GLU A 34 -11.42 -9.29 -2.57
N PHE A 35 -10.86 -9.12 -3.76
CA PHE A 35 -9.71 -9.89 -4.22
C PHE A 35 -8.43 -9.53 -3.45
N ALA A 36 -8.11 -8.24 -3.34
CA ALA A 36 -6.99 -7.73 -2.59
C ALA A 36 -7.15 -8.04 -1.09
N GLY A 37 -8.33 -7.76 -0.52
CA GLY A 37 -8.65 -8.05 0.88
C GLY A 37 -8.51 -9.54 1.21
N PHE A 38 -8.91 -10.45 0.30
CA PHE A 38 -8.69 -11.88 0.47
C PHE A 38 -7.18 -12.21 0.55
N LEU A 39 -6.37 -11.73 -0.39
CA LEU A 39 -4.94 -12.01 -0.39
C LEU A 39 -4.23 -11.41 0.83
N ARG A 40 -4.54 -10.17 1.21
CA ARG A 40 -4.01 -9.52 2.43
C ARG A 40 -4.33 -10.33 3.68
N ALA A 41 -5.60 -10.70 3.88
CA ALA A 41 -6.02 -11.48 5.04
C ALA A 41 -5.31 -12.85 5.09
N ARG A 42 -5.14 -13.50 3.93
CA ARG A 42 -4.42 -14.78 3.84
C ARG A 42 -2.93 -14.60 4.16
N TYR A 43 -2.29 -13.55 3.68
CA TYR A 43 -0.90 -13.24 3.98
C TYR A 43 -0.70 -12.97 5.47
N PHE A 44 -1.54 -12.11 6.06
CA PHE A 44 -1.53 -11.81 7.49
C PHE A 44 -1.66 -13.06 8.35
N LEU A 45 -2.65 -13.91 8.07
CA LEU A 45 -2.87 -15.15 8.81
C LEU A 45 -1.71 -16.15 8.72
N THR A 46 -0.88 -16.06 7.67
CA THR A 46 0.22 -17.00 7.43
C THR A 46 1.59 -16.45 7.83
N HIS A 47 1.80 -15.14 7.85
CA HIS A 47 3.12 -14.53 8.01
C HIS A 47 3.25 -13.53 9.17
N ARG A 48 2.14 -13.05 9.78
CA ARG A 48 2.21 -12.04 10.86
C ARG A 48 3.13 -12.43 12.01
N ASN A 49 3.09 -13.69 12.43
CA ASN A 49 3.89 -14.18 13.55
C ASN A 49 5.27 -14.70 13.13
N LYS A 50 5.59 -14.70 11.83
CA LYS A 50 6.87 -15.17 11.29
C LYS A 50 7.95 -14.10 11.36
N TYR A 51 7.56 -12.83 11.17
CA TYR A 51 8.48 -11.71 11.07
C TYR A 51 8.34 -10.75 12.25
N ALA A 52 9.37 -9.93 12.44
CA ALA A 52 9.26 -8.73 13.26
C ALA A 52 8.21 -7.77 12.66
N PRO A 53 7.53 -6.95 13.48
CA PRO A 53 6.51 -6.01 13.00
C PRO A 53 6.98 -5.13 11.85
N GLU A 54 8.22 -4.64 11.91
CA GLU A 54 8.84 -3.79 10.90
C GLU A 54 8.89 -4.47 9.53
N ILE A 55 9.38 -5.70 9.51
CA ILE A 55 9.51 -6.51 8.30
C ILE A 55 8.12 -6.89 7.77
N PHE A 56 7.19 -7.24 8.68
CA PHE A 56 5.84 -7.63 8.30
C PHE A 56 5.08 -6.47 7.62
N GLU A 57 5.10 -5.27 8.21
CA GLU A 57 4.41 -4.12 7.62
C GLU A 57 5.03 -3.73 6.28
N VAL A 58 6.36 -3.69 6.18
CA VAL A 58 7.06 -3.46 4.89
C VAL A 58 6.62 -4.49 3.84
N ALA A 59 6.50 -5.76 4.23
CA ALA A 59 6.01 -6.82 3.35
C ALA A 59 4.52 -6.65 2.97
N SER A 60 3.67 -6.19 3.90
CA SER A 60 2.24 -5.97 3.64
C SER A 60 2.05 -4.88 2.59
N PHE A 61 2.74 -3.75 2.76
CA PHE A 61 2.77 -2.67 1.77
C PHE A 61 3.24 -3.15 0.39
N PHE A 62 4.30 -3.96 0.34
CA PHE A 62 4.80 -4.46 -0.93
C PHE A 62 3.84 -5.47 -1.57
N LEU A 63 3.17 -6.32 -0.77
CA LEU A 63 2.13 -7.21 -1.28
C LEU A 63 1.01 -6.42 -1.97
N ASP A 64 0.63 -5.28 -1.41
CA ASP A 64 -0.37 -4.39 -1.99
C ASP A 64 0.06 -3.81 -3.33
N ASP A 65 1.28 -3.31 -3.41
CA ASP A 65 1.86 -2.82 -4.66
C ASP A 65 1.91 -3.95 -5.71
N VAL A 66 2.25 -5.17 -5.30
CA VAL A 66 2.28 -6.35 -6.18
C VAL A 66 0.88 -6.72 -6.65
N ILE A 67 -0.13 -6.72 -5.77
CA ILE A 67 -1.52 -7.01 -6.13
C ILE A 67 -2.06 -5.97 -7.10
N ALA A 68 -1.83 -4.70 -6.84
CA ALA A 68 -2.23 -3.60 -7.70
C ALA A 68 -1.57 -3.73 -9.08
N THR A 69 -0.26 -3.95 -9.11
CA THR A 69 0.52 -4.12 -10.35
C THR A 69 0.05 -5.34 -11.16
N MET A 70 -0.22 -6.47 -10.48
CA MET A 70 -0.75 -7.69 -11.07
C MET A 70 -2.09 -7.46 -11.78
N VAL A 71 -3.01 -6.76 -11.12
CA VAL A 71 -4.33 -6.46 -11.69
C VAL A 71 -4.20 -5.44 -12.83
N GLN A 72 -3.35 -4.42 -12.67
CA GLN A 72 -3.15 -3.39 -13.68
C GLN A 72 -2.57 -3.96 -14.99
N GLN A 73 -1.52 -4.78 -14.90
CA GLN A 73 -0.88 -5.40 -16.06
C GLN A 73 -1.80 -6.39 -16.81
N HIS A 74 -2.80 -6.94 -16.11
CA HIS A 74 -3.69 -7.98 -16.63
C HIS A 74 -5.18 -7.61 -16.51
N PHE A 75 -5.51 -6.32 -16.57
CA PHE A 75 -6.86 -5.79 -16.29
C PHE A 75 -7.95 -6.48 -17.13
N THR A 76 -7.71 -6.64 -18.43
CA THR A 76 -8.64 -7.30 -19.35
C THR A 76 -8.94 -8.73 -18.93
N GLN A 77 -7.92 -9.50 -18.53
CA GLN A 77 -8.11 -10.88 -18.08
C GLN A 77 -8.90 -10.93 -16.78
N PHE A 78 -8.54 -10.11 -15.78
CA PHE A 78 -9.23 -10.08 -14.48
C PHE A 78 -10.72 -9.71 -14.60
N THR A 79 -11.05 -8.78 -15.50
CA THR A 79 -12.43 -8.33 -15.77
C THR A 79 -13.23 -9.26 -16.70
N SER A 80 -12.59 -10.30 -17.24
CA SER A 80 -13.20 -11.29 -18.13
C SER A 80 -13.44 -12.64 -17.44
N ASN A 81 -13.89 -13.63 -18.21
CA ASN A 81 -13.97 -15.04 -17.79
C ASN A 81 -12.66 -15.82 -18.06
N GLU A 82 -11.56 -15.13 -18.37
CA GLU A 82 -10.25 -15.72 -18.60
C GLU A 82 -9.41 -15.68 -17.33
N ARG A 83 -8.54 -16.69 -17.17
CA ARG A 83 -7.58 -16.74 -16.08
C ARG A 83 -6.30 -16.01 -16.49
N ALA A 84 -5.89 -15.00 -15.74
CA ALA A 84 -4.65 -14.26 -15.98
C ALA A 84 -3.44 -15.16 -15.72
N THR A 85 -2.46 -15.15 -16.64
CA THR A 85 -1.15 -15.77 -16.42
C THR A 85 -0.17 -14.67 -16.08
N ILE A 86 0.36 -14.69 -14.86
CA ILE A 86 1.20 -13.61 -14.33
C ILE A 86 2.63 -14.11 -14.19
N ASN A 87 3.57 -13.35 -14.73
CA ASN A 87 4.99 -13.54 -14.45
C ASN A 87 5.34 -12.80 -13.14
N LEU A 88 5.44 -13.52 -12.03
CA LEU A 88 5.60 -12.91 -10.71
C LEU A 88 6.87 -12.09 -10.58
N ASN A 89 7.98 -12.50 -11.20
CA ASN A 89 9.23 -11.76 -11.05
C ASN A 89 9.13 -10.39 -11.74
N GLU A 90 8.52 -10.34 -12.92
CA GLU A 90 8.27 -9.09 -13.65
C GLU A 90 7.30 -8.19 -12.88
N THR A 91 6.22 -8.75 -12.34
CA THR A 91 5.24 -8.00 -11.55
C THR A 91 5.85 -7.44 -10.26
N MET A 92 6.61 -8.26 -9.51
CA MET A 92 7.30 -7.83 -8.29
C MET A 92 8.38 -6.77 -8.59
N GLN A 93 9.16 -6.95 -9.67
CA GLN A 93 10.13 -5.95 -10.10
C GLN A 93 9.44 -4.63 -10.48
N ALA A 94 8.33 -4.68 -11.22
CA ALA A 94 7.57 -3.50 -11.59
C ALA A 94 6.98 -2.78 -10.37
N ALA A 95 6.49 -3.52 -9.38
CA ALA A 95 6.02 -2.96 -8.12
C ALA A 95 7.15 -2.20 -7.39
N LEU A 96 8.36 -2.76 -7.31
CA LEU A 96 9.52 -2.09 -6.69
C LEU A 96 9.92 -0.80 -7.41
N VAL A 97 9.97 -0.83 -8.74
CA VAL A 97 10.36 0.34 -9.55
C VAL A 97 9.37 1.50 -9.39
N ASN A 98 8.11 1.19 -9.10
CA ASN A 98 7.05 2.17 -8.90
C ASN A 98 6.93 2.68 -7.44
N SER A 99 7.71 2.15 -6.49
CA SER A 99 7.63 2.46 -5.05
C SER A 99 8.51 3.65 -4.62
N ASP A 100 8.65 4.68 -5.47
CA ASP A 100 9.66 5.75 -5.31
C ASP A 100 9.41 6.75 -4.18
N ASP A 101 8.28 6.61 -3.50
CA ASP A 101 7.84 7.40 -2.36
C ASP A 101 8.19 6.77 -1.00
N ARG A 102 8.95 5.66 -0.97
CA ARG A 102 9.40 4.96 0.25
C ARG A 102 10.86 5.28 0.63
N ASP A 103 11.15 5.42 1.92
CA ASP A 103 12.51 5.57 2.47
C ASP A 103 13.41 4.38 2.06
N TRP A 104 14.71 4.62 1.85
CA TRP A 104 15.61 3.57 1.33
C TRP A 104 15.64 2.30 2.20
N ARG A 105 15.39 2.45 3.50
CA ARG A 105 15.31 1.34 4.47
C ARG A 105 14.22 0.34 4.15
N TYR A 106 13.14 0.80 3.49
CA TYR A 106 12.06 -0.06 3.00
C TYR A 106 12.61 -1.17 2.09
N PHE A 107 13.47 -0.81 1.13
CA PHE A 107 14.01 -1.75 0.15
C PHE A 107 14.97 -2.76 0.78
N VAL A 108 15.70 -2.36 1.81
CA VAL A 108 16.56 -3.28 2.58
C VAL A 108 15.71 -4.28 3.36
N LEU A 109 14.69 -3.81 4.09
CA LEU A 109 13.80 -4.65 4.88
C LEU A 109 12.91 -5.59 4.06
N LEU A 110 12.77 -5.35 2.75
CA LEU A 110 12.05 -6.27 1.87
C LEU A 110 12.83 -7.55 1.56
N VAL A 111 14.15 -7.52 1.52
CA VAL A 111 14.95 -8.67 1.05
C VAL A 111 14.63 -9.98 1.79
N PRO A 112 14.50 -10.02 3.12
CA PRO A 112 14.14 -11.24 3.87
C PRO A 112 12.79 -11.86 3.49
N VAL A 113 11.86 -11.09 2.91
CA VAL A 113 10.47 -11.54 2.69
C VAL A 113 10.15 -11.88 1.24
N LEU A 114 10.99 -11.48 0.27
CA LEU A 114 10.68 -11.62 -1.15
C LEU A 114 10.46 -13.08 -1.56
N PHE A 115 11.25 -14.01 -1.02
CA PHE A 115 11.10 -15.44 -1.31
C PHE A 115 9.73 -15.95 -0.85
N ASP A 116 9.40 -15.69 0.41
CA ASP A 116 8.16 -16.15 1.00
C ASP A 116 6.93 -15.51 0.35
N MET A 117 7.04 -14.24 -0.07
CA MET A 117 5.99 -13.57 -0.82
C MET A 117 5.77 -14.19 -2.21
N GLN A 118 6.84 -14.51 -2.93
CA GLN A 118 6.76 -15.23 -4.20
C GLN A 118 6.09 -16.60 -4.01
N GLN A 119 6.52 -17.37 -3.00
CA GLN A 119 5.93 -18.68 -2.69
C GLN A 119 4.46 -18.58 -2.26
N PHE A 120 4.12 -17.57 -1.47
CA PHE A 120 2.75 -17.28 -1.07
C PHE A 120 1.86 -17.04 -2.30
N LEU A 121 2.26 -16.16 -3.21
CA LEU A 121 1.49 -15.86 -4.43
C LEU A 121 1.40 -17.07 -5.36
N VAL A 122 2.47 -17.86 -5.52
CA VAL A 122 2.42 -19.12 -6.28
C VAL A 122 1.36 -20.05 -5.69
N LYS A 123 1.37 -20.25 -4.37
CA LYS A 123 0.43 -21.13 -3.67
C LYS A 123 -1.00 -20.64 -3.78
N GLU A 124 -1.27 -19.36 -3.54
CA GLU A 124 -2.61 -18.79 -3.66
C GLU A 124 -3.10 -18.83 -5.11
N SER A 125 -2.21 -18.70 -6.09
CA SER A 125 -2.59 -18.84 -7.50
C SER A 125 -3.15 -20.22 -7.85
N GLN A 126 -2.70 -21.30 -7.18
CA GLN A 126 -3.13 -22.67 -7.51
C GLN A 126 -4.63 -22.89 -7.26
N VAL A 127 -5.19 -22.18 -6.28
CA VAL A 127 -6.59 -22.30 -5.85
C VAL A 127 -7.45 -21.12 -6.31
N ASN A 128 -6.87 -20.14 -7.00
CA ASN A 128 -7.56 -18.95 -7.45
C ASN A 128 -8.09 -19.10 -8.89
N ASP A 129 -9.39 -18.84 -9.08
CA ASP A 129 -10.04 -18.93 -10.39
C ASP A 129 -9.62 -17.79 -11.34
N ARG A 130 -9.08 -16.66 -10.83
CA ARG A 130 -8.71 -15.48 -11.61
C ARG A 130 -7.31 -15.50 -12.17
N PHE A 131 -6.37 -16.15 -11.49
CA PHE A 131 -4.98 -16.04 -11.87
C PHE A 131 -4.18 -17.32 -11.65
N VAL A 132 -3.11 -17.46 -12.42
CA VAL A 132 -2.07 -18.47 -12.25
C VAL A 132 -0.71 -17.76 -12.30
N ALA A 133 0.11 -18.03 -11.30
CA ALA A 133 1.45 -17.46 -11.21
C ALA A 133 2.46 -18.36 -11.93
N GLN A 134 3.31 -17.73 -12.73
CA GLN A 134 4.54 -18.29 -13.28
C GLN A 134 5.71 -17.58 -12.61
N THR A 135 6.72 -18.32 -12.20
CA THR A 135 7.93 -17.77 -11.59
C THR A 135 9.13 -18.65 -11.93
N THR A 136 10.33 -18.08 -11.84
CA THR A 136 11.59 -18.83 -11.95
C THR A 136 12.11 -19.19 -10.55
N ASN A 137 13.24 -19.89 -10.49
CA ASN A 137 13.95 -20.06 -9.23
C ASN A 137 14.26 -18.70 -8.60
N PHE A 138 14.09 -18.61 -7.29
CA PHE A 138 14.42 -17.43 -6.53
C PHE A 138 15.93 -17.30 -6.37
N ASP A 139 16.46 -16.12 -6.65
CA ASP A 139 17.86 -15.76 -6.48
C ASP A 139 17.93 -14.47 -5.66
N VAL A 140 18.47 -14.57 -4.45
CA VAL A 140 18.56 -13.43 -3.53
C VAL A 140 19.50 -12.34 -4.06
N ASN A 141 20.57 -12.71 -4.75
CA ASN A 141 21.56 -11.76 -5.27
C ASN A 141 20.95 -10.95 -6.44
N PHE A 142 20.13 -11.60 -7.27
CA PHE A 142 19.32 -10.91 -8.26
C PHE A 142 18.42 -9.85 -7.62
N TRP A 143 17.68 -10.19 -6.56
CA TRP A 143 16.79 -9.24 -5.89
C TRP A 143 17.54 -8.11 -5.17
N ARG A 144 18.66 -8.41 -4.52
CA ARG A 144 19.52 -7.38 -3.92
C ARG A 144 20.06 -6.40 -4.97
N MET A 145 20.46 -6.88 -6.15
CA MET A 145 20.83 -6.02 -7.28
C MET A 145 19.66 -5.11 -7.72
N ILE A 146 18.44 -5.64 -7.83
CA ILE A 146 17.24 -4.84 -8.14
C ILE A 146 17.03 -3.76 -7.07
N MET A 147 17.11 -4.09 -5.78
CA MET A 147 16.96 -3.12 -4.69
C MET A 147 18.02 -2.02 -4.74
N ARG A 148 19.30 -2.36 -4.96
CA ARG A 148 20.37 -1.36 -5.14
C ARG A 148 20.08 -0.42 -6.31
N THR A 149 19.60 -0.97 -7.43
CA THR A 149 19.23 -0.18 -8.61
C THR A 149 18.06 0.77 -8.30
N VAL A 150 17.01 0.28 -7.65
CA VAL A 150 15.84 1.09 -7.27
C VAL A 150 16.24 2.21 -6.30
N MET A 151 17.06 1.91 -5.29
CA MET A 151 17.60 2.92 -4.38
C MET A 151 18.41 3.98 -5.14
N ALA A 152 19.30 3.57 -6.06
CA ALA A 152 20.08 4.52 -6.85
C ALA A 152 19.19 5.43 -7.72
N ILE A 153 18.14 4.89 -8.31
CA ILE A 153 17.12 5.67 -9.05
C ILE A 153 16.43 6.68 -8.11
N ASN A 154 15.98 6.23 -6.94
CA ASN A 154 15.27 7.07 -5.98
C ASN A 154 16.14 8.22 -5.47
N PHE A 155 17.43 7.97 -5.22
CA PHE A 155 18.38 9.02 -4.86
C PHE A 155 18.36 10.18 -5.85
N PHE A 156 18.49 9.90 -7.15
CA PHE A 156 18.48 10.95 -8.18
C PHE A 156 17.11 11.61 -8.35
N LYS A 157 16.01 10.85 -8.24
CA LYS A 157 14.65 11.42 -8.23
C LYS A 157 14.48 12.41 -7.08
N TRP A 158 14.93 12.07 -5.87
CA TRP A 158 14.80 12.93 -4.69
C TRP A 158 15.68 14.17 -4.78
N GLN A 159 16.79 14.11 -5.51
CA GLN A 159 17.56 15.31 -5.90
C GLN A 159 16.91 16.16 -7.01
N GLY A 160 15.80 15.72 -7.59
CA GLY A 160 15.09 16.44 -8.66
C GLY A 160 15.73 16.28 -10.04
N LYS A 161 16.48 15.21 -10.26
CA LYS A 161 17.06 14.88 -11.56
C LYS A 161 16.06 14.12 -12.43
N ASP A 162 16.12 14.33 -13.73
CA ASP A 162 15.40 13.51 -14.70
C ASP A 162 16.12 12.17 -14.89
N VAL A 163 15.63 11.13 -14.22
CA VAL A 163 16.21 9.78 -14.28
C VAL A 163 16.14 9.20 -15.70
N SER A 164 15.11 9.53 -16.47
CA SER A 164 14.94 9.01 -17.84
C SER A 164 16.03 9.54 -18.78
N GLU A 165 16.46 10.78 -18.58
CA GLU A 165 17.60 11.38 -19.28
C GLU A 165 18.91 10.79 -18.78
N MET A 166 19.07 10.62 -17.46
CA MET A 166 20.28 10.05 -16.86
C MET A 166 20.55 8.63 -17.33
N MET A 167 19.52 7.76 -17.37
CA MET A 167 19.65 6.38 -17.87
C MET A 167 20.12 6.31 -19.33
N LYS A 168 19.89 7.35 -20.14
CA LYS A 168 20.32 7.42 -21.54
C LYS A 168 21.72 8.00 -21.72
N THR A 169 22.16 8.85 -20.80
CA THR A 169 23.31 9.74 -21.00
C THR A 169 24.45 9.51 -20.02
N SER A 170 24.25 8.69 -18.99
CA SER A 170 25.19 8.56 -17.87
C SER A 170 25.19 7.16 -17.26
N ASN A 171 26.37 6.73 -16.78
CA ASN A 171 26.54 5.52 -15.97
C ASN A 171 26.41 5.82 -14.46
N ALA A 172 25.83 6.96 -14.08
CA ALA A 172 25.74 7.39 -12.68
C ALA A 172 24.92 6.45 -11.80
N ILE A 173 23.83 5.88 -12.35
CA ILE A 173 23.00 4.91 -11.64
C ILE A 173 23.80 3.64 -11.37
N ASP A 174 24.47 3.10 -12.39
CA ASP A 174 25.35 1.92 -12.25
C ASP A 174 26.46 2.15 -11.22
N THR A 175 27.15 3.28 -11.34
CA THR A 175 28.21 3.66 -10.40
C THR A 175 27.68 3.72 -8.97
N LEU A 176 26.47 4.24 -8.76
CA LEU A 176 25.89 4.38 -7.43
C LEU A 176 25.40 3.02 -6.88
N GLN A 177 24.75 2.18 -7.69
CA GLN A 177 24.33 0.86 -7.22
C GLN A 177 25.53 -0.03 -6.84
N PHE A 178 26.67 0.09 -7.53
CA PHE A 178 27.89 -0.63 -7.16
C PHE A 178 28.48 -0.12 -5.83
N LYS A 179 28.37 1.17 -5.52
CA LYS A 179 28.80 1.72 -4.22
C LYS A 179 27.94 1.23 -3.05
N PHE A 180 26.70 0.82 -3.33
CA PHE A 180 25.81 0.25 -2.32
C PHE A 180 26.09 -1.23 -2.05
N LEU A 181 26.96 -1.87 -2.83
CA LEU A 181 27.44 -3.23 -2.55
C LEU A 181 28.53 -3.17 -1.48
N SER A 182 28.48 -4.10 -0.53
CA SER A 182 29.54 -4.26 0.47
C SER A 182 30.80 -4.87 -0.16
N GLU A 183 31.97 -4.42 0.28
CA GLU A 183 33.28 -4.90 -0.19
C GLU A 183 33.77 -6.06 0.69
N ASN A 184 33.03 -7.16 0.73
CA ASN A 184 33.38 -8.40 1.44
C ASN A 184 33.32 -9.63 0.51
N ASP A 185 34.09 -10.68 0.86
CA ASP A 185 34.24 -11.91 0.06
C ASP A 185 33.03 -12.88 0.13
N ASP A 186 31.93 -12.48 0.79
CA ASP A 186 30.70 -13.25 0.93
C ASP A 186 29.60 -12.76 -0.04
N ASP A 187 28.41 -13.38 -0.03
CA ASP A 187 27.25 -13.03 -0.88
C ASP A 187 27.02 -11.51 -1.01
N ASP A 188 26.58 -11.06 -2.19
CA ASP A 188 26.25 -9.66 -2.50
C ASP A 188 25.41 -9.03 -1.37
N ASP A 189 26.00 -8.22 -0.49
CA ASP A 189 25.28 -7.58 0.63
C ASP A 189 25.25 -6.05 0.53
N PHE A 190 24.39 -5.39 1.30
CA PHE A 190 24.26 -3.94 1.31
C PHE A 190 25.34 -3.27 2.16
N ASN A 191 26.01 -2.27 1.60
CA ASN A 191 26.87 -1.38 2.37
C ASN A 191 26.01 -0.31 3.09
N MET A 192 25.47 -0.69 4.25
CA MET A 192 24.53 0.13 5.01
C MET A 192 25.10 1.50 5.40
N ALA A 193 26.39 1.58 5.73
CA ALA A 193 27.05 2.82 6.07
C ALA A 193 27.11 3.79 4.88
N VAL A 194 27.48 3.29 3.69
CA VAL A 194 27.54 4.10 2.47
C VAL A 194 26.13 4.52 2.02
N ILE A 195 25.14 3.63 2.10
CA ILE A 195 23.75 3.95 1.76
C ILE A 195 23.23 5.06 2.69
N ALA A 196 23.36 4.89 4.00
CA ALA A 196 22.88 5.86 4.99
C ALA A 196 23.53 7.25 4.83
N GLU A 197 24.84 7.30 4.56
CA GLU A 197 25.54 8.55 4.26
C GLU A 197 25.03 9.19 2.97
N THR A 198 24.86 8.39 1.91
CA THR A 198 24.40 8.86 0.60
C THR A 198 23.02 9.53 0.69
N PHE A 199 22.11 8.94 1.46
CA PHE A 199 20.75 9.47 1.65
C PHE A 199 20.65 10.51 2.78
N ARG A 200 21.75 10.91 3.42
CA ARG A 200 21.71 11.88 4.52
C ARG A 200 21.10 13.20 4.05
N GLY A 201 20.06 13.64 4.75
CA GLY A 201 19.37 14.90 4.46
C GLY A 201 18.47 14.85 3.21
N LEU A 202 18.29 13.68 2.60
CA LEU A 202 17.30 13.46 1.56
C LEU A 202 16.05 12.82 2.14
N GLU A 203 14.90 13.16 1.55
CA GLU A 203 13.60 12.66 1.96
C GLU A 203 12.83 12.12 0.75
N PRO A 204 11.98 11.08 0.95
CA PRO A 204 11.09 10.60 -0.09
C PRO A 204 10.19 11.70 -0.65
N LYS A 205 10.06 11.74 -1.98
CA LYS A 205 9.20 12.70 -2.69
C LYS A 205 7.78 12.19 -2.79
N MET A 206 7.02 12.35 -1.72
CA MET A 206 5.59 12.04 -1.75
C MET A 206 4.85 13.00 -2.68
N LYS A 207 3.92 12.47 -3.48
CA LYS A 207 3.03 13.28 -4.30
C LYS A 207 2.18 14.17 -3.38
N PRO A 208 2.16 15.49 -3.57
CA PRO A 208 1.36 16.36 -2.72
C PRO A 208 -0.14 16.10 -2.93
N LEU A 209 -0.89 16.17 -1.83
CA LEU A 209 -2.35 16.17 -1.87
C LEU A 209 -2.85 17.47 -2.51
N LYS A 210 -4.03 17.37 -3.13
CA LYS A 210 -4.65 18.52 -3.79
C LYS A 210 -5.32 19.41 -2.74
N VAL A 211 -4.78 20.60 -2.54
CA VAL A 211 -5.34 21.65 -1.68
C VAL A 211 -5.62 22.88 -2.54
N SER A 212 -6.82 23.45 -2.42
CA SER A 212 -7.17 24.71 -3.08
C SER A 212 -6.52 25.90 -2.36
N GLU A 213 -5.88 26.80 -3.12
CA GLU A 213 -5.27 28.04 -2.59
C GLU A 213 -6.28 28.96 -1.86
N ALA A 214 -7.59 28.78 -2.11
CA ALA A 214 -8.65 29.55 -1.44
C ALA A 214 -8.87 29.16 0.04
N PHE A 215 -7.97 28.37 0.65
CA PHE A 215 -8.04 28.01 2.06
C PHE A 215 -7.70 29.23 2.94
N LEU A 216 -8.72 29.98 3.30
CA LEU A 216 -8.66 30.98 4.36
C LEU A 216 -8.81 30.24 5.68
N LYS A 217 -7.74 30.21 6.49
CA LYS A 217 -7.85 29.93 7.93
C LYS A 217 -9.01 30.78 8.47
N SER A 218 -9.90 30.18 9.26
CA SER A 218 -10.94 30.94 9.94
C SER A 218 -10.28 32.07 10.73
N ASN A 219 -10.74 33.31 10.54
CA ASN A 219 -10.28 34.43 11.36
C ASN A 219 -10.82 34.33 12.79
N ASP A 220 -11.86 33.52 13.00
CA ASP A 220 -12.44 33.27 14.31
C ASP A 220 -11.64 32.18 15.02
N THR A 221 -11.13 32.52 16.20
CA THR A 221 -10.35 31.61 17.05
C THR A 221 -11.30 30.85 17.97
N LEU A 222 -11.16 29.53 18.05
CA LEU A 222 -11.94 28.74 19.00
C LEU A 222 -11.52 29.10 20.43
N THR A 223 -12.51 29.23 21.30
CA THR A 223 -12.32 29.41 22.74
C THR A 223 -11.76 28.12 23.38
N SER A 224 -11.22 28.24 24.60
CA SER A 224 -10.75 27.06 25.33
C SER A 224 -11.88 26.09 25.66
N GLU A 225 -13.10 26.59 25.92
CA GLU A 225 -14.27 25.74 26.11
C GLU A 225 -14.65 24.97 24.83
N GLU A 226 -14.57 25.61 23.66
CA GLU A 226 -14.86 24.96 22.38
C GLU A 226 -13.83 23.90 22.01
N LEU A 227 -12.54 24.14 22.28
CA LEU A 227 -11.49 23.14 22.09
C LEU A 227 -11.71 21.91 22.99
N GLN A 228 -12.06 22.12 24.26
CA GLN A 228 -12.37 21.02 25.18
C GLN A 228 -13.65 20.27 24.77
N ALA A 229 -14.65 20.98 24.25
CA ALA A 229 -15.87 20.36 23.74
C ALA A 229 -15.58 19.47 22.52
N GLU A 230 -14.70 19.90 21.62
CA GLU A 230 -14.28 19.10 20.46
C GLU A 230 -13.49 17.86 20.89
N GLU A 231 -12.58 17.98 21.86
CA GLU A 231 -11.82 16.85 22.41
C GLU A 231 -12.74 15.82 23.08
N ALA A 232 -13.65 16.26 23.95
CA ALA A 232 -14.64 15.39 24.58
C ALA A 232 -15.59 14.74 23.57
N TYR A 233 -15.92 15.46 22.49
CA TYR A 233 -16.69 14.92 21.38
C TYR A 233 -15.92 13.80 20.67
N ALA A 234 -14.65 14.03 20.35
CA ALA A 234 -13.78 13.08 19.68
C ALA A 234 -13.66 11.79 20.48
N GLU A 235 -13.32 11.86 21.77
CA GLU A 235 -13.21 10.69 22.65
C GLU A 235 -14.47 9.83 22.62
N LYS A 236 -15.64 10.47 22.78
CA LYS A 236 -16.93 9.78 22.77
C LYS A 236 -17.23 9.12 21.43
N ARG A 237 -16.98 9.81 20.32
CA ARG A 237 -17.30 9.28 18.98
C ARG A 237 -16.33 8.21 18.53
N LEU A 238 -15.06 8.33 18.86
CA LEU A 238 -14.04 7.34 18.54
C LEU A 238 -14.26 6.05 19.32
N ALA A 239 -14.64 6.14 20.59
CA ALA A 239 -15.08 4.97 21.36
C ALA A 239 -16.27 4.27 20.68
N GLN A 240 -17.30 5.02 20.29
CA GLN A 240 -18.45 4.46 19.57
C GLN A 240 -18.08 3.89 18.20
N PHE A 241 -17.14 4.51 17.48
CA PHE A 241 -16.67 4.01 16.19
C PHE A 241 -16.00 2.64 16.38
N LYS A 242 -15.08 2.54 17.34
CA LYS A 242 -14.40 1.29 17.70
C LYS A 242 -15.36 0.18 18.11
N GLU A 243 -16.38 0.50 18.92
CA GLU A 243 -17.39 -0.45 19.37
C GLU A 243 -18.32 -0.94 18.25
N ASN A 244 -18.63 -0.08 17.28
CA ASN A 244 -19.47 -0.43 16.13
C ASN A 244 -18.71 -1.19 15.04
N SER A 245 -17.38 -1.15 15.08
CA SER A 245 -16.51 -1.92 14.19
C SER A 245 -16.41 -3.37 14.64
N VAL A 246 -16.03 -4.26 13.71
CA VAL A 246 -15.75 -5.66 14.05
C VAL A 246 -14.63 -5.69 15.09
N LYS A 247 -14.84 -6.44 16.19
CA LYS A 247 -13.91 -6.48 17.32
C LYS A 247 -12.50 -6.82 16.84
N GLY A 248 -11.55 -5.95 17.16
CA GLY A 248 -10.14 -6.12 16.82
C GLY A 248 -9.74 -5.65 15.42
N VAL A 249 -10.65 -5.04 14.65
CA VAL A 249 -10.32 -4.44 13.34
C VAL A 249 -9.79 -3.03 13.47
N VAL A 250 -10.42 -2.19 14.30
CA VAL A 250 -9.94 -0.82 14.56
C VAL A 250 -8.92 -0.84 15.70
N SER A 251 -7.64 -0.64 15.37
CA SER A 251 -6.53 -0.63 16.31
C SER A 251 -6.47 0.69 17.11
N GLU A 252 -5.69 0.72 18.20
CA GLU A 252 -5.43 1.98 18.90
C GLU A 252 -4.67 2.98 18.02
N ASN A 253 -3.83 2.49 17.10
CA ASN A 253 -3.11 3.32 16.14
C ASN A 253 -4.08 4.13 15.27
N VAL A 254 -5.14 3.47 14.77
CA VAL A 254 -6.25 4.12 14.04
C VAL A 254 -6.98 5.12 14.91
N ILE A 255 -7.32 4.76 16.16
CA ILE A 255 -8.03 5.69 17.06
C ILE A 255 -7.20 6.95 17.33
N ASN A 256 -5.89 6.79 17.55
CA ASN A 256 -4.98 7.92 17.77
C ASN A 256 -4.83 8.79 16.51
N LEU A 257 -4.76 8.18 15.32
CA LEU A 257 -4.80 8.89 14.03
C LEU A 257 -6.07 9.74 13.92
N LEU A 258 -7.25 9.14 14.11
CA LEU A 258 -8.52 9.84 13.99
C LEU A 258 -8.70 10.91 15.09
N HIS A 259 -8.17 10.68 16.28
CA HIS A 259 -8.12 11.69 17.35
C HIS A 259 -7.25 12.89 16.95
N ALA A 260 -6.13 12.66 16.27
CA ALA A 260 -5.27 13.72 15.77
C ALA A 260 -6.00 14.63 14.77
N PHE A 261 -6.90 14.10 13.93
CA PHE A 261 -7.75 14.96 13.09
C PHE A 261 -8.61 15.91 13.91
N HIS A 262 -9.27 15.44 14.97
CA HIS A 262 -10.07 16.30 15.84
C HIS A 262 -9.24 17.37 16.54
N VAL A 263 -8.23 16.96 17.30
CA VAL A 263 -7.45 17.89 18.13
C VAL A 263 -6.55 18.79 17.28
N GLY A 264 -5.93 18.23 16.25
CA GLY A 264 -5.01 18.96 15.38
C GLY A 264 -5.72 19.98 14.51
N ILE A 265 -6.86 19.63 13.89
CA ILE A 265 -7.60 20.59 13.06
C ILE A 265 -8.17 21.73 13.92
N ALA A 266 -8.69 21.41 15.10
CA ALA A 266 -9.21 22.40 16.02
C ALA A 266 -8.12 23.41 16.45
N LYS A 267 -6.90 22.93 16.74
CA LYS A 267 -5.78 23.79 17.18
C LYS A 267 -5.11 24.56 16.06
N GLU A 268 -4.90 23.96 14.89
CA GLU A 268 -4.14 24.57 13.78
C GLU A 268 -4.99 25.51 12.90
N TYR A 269 -6.30 25.21 12.82
CA TYR A 269 -7.21 25.90 11.90
C TYR A 269 -8.42 26.55 12.59
N ASN A 270 -8.62 26.35 13.90
CA ASN A 270 -9.80 26.84 14.63
C ASN A 270 -11.12 26.32 14.03
N LEU A 271 -11.16 25.04 13.66
CA LEU A 271 -12.32 24.39 13.07
C LEU A 271 -12.73 23.14 13.86
N THR A 272 -14.02 22.96 14.10
CA THR A 272 -14.57 21.72 14.65
C THR A 272 -14.88 20.73 13.52
N HIS A 273 -15.20 19.48 13.89
CA HIS A 273 -15.60 18.45 12.93
C HIS A 273 -16.77 18.83 12.02
N GLU A 274 -17.65 19.75 12.44
CA GLU A 274 -18.79 20.21 11.64
C GLU A 274 -18.36 20.99 10.39
N GLN A 275 -17.16 21.58 10.42
CA GLN A 275 -16.60 22.43 9.38
C GLN A 275 -15.57 21.70 8.51
N TRP A 276 -15.38 20.39 8.71
CA TRP A 276 -14.44 19.61 7.92
C TRP A 276 -14.85 19.56 6.45
N ASP A 277 -13.91 19.90 5.58
CA ASP A 277 -14.00 19.67 4.16
C ASP A 277 -12.73 18.98 3.63
N ALA A 278 -12.70 18.66 2.33
CA ALA A 278 -11.56 17.98 1.75
C ALA A 278 -10.25 18.79 1.78
N ASN A 279 -10.31 20.12 1.68
CA ASN A 279 -9.11 20.95 1.73
C ASN A 279 -8.53 20.94 3.15
N VAL A 280 -9.38 21.10 4.17
CA VAL A 280 -8.97 21.05 5.58
C VAL A 280 -8.27 19.72 5.88
N LEU A 281 -8.88 18.60 5.48
CA LEU A 281 -8.32 17.27 5.73
C LEU A 281 -7.00 17.05 4.99
N ASN A 282 -6.93 17.40 3.71
CA ASN A 282 -5.70 17.25 2.92
C ASN A 282 -4.57 18.13 3.47
N ASP A 283 -4.85 19.41 3.75
CA ASP A 283 -3.84 20.35 4.27
C ASP A 283 -3.35 19.93 5.65
N PHE A 284 -4.26 19.54 6.56
CA PHE A 284 -3.90 18.99 7.87
C PHE A 284 -2.95 17.80 7.75
N VAL A 285 -3.28 16.83 6.89
CA VAL A 285 -2.45 15.64 6.69
C VAL A 285 -1.06 15.97 6.18
N GLN A 286 -0.95 16.90 5.23
CA GLN A 286 0.36 17.28 4.68
C GLN A 286 1.22 18.09 5.65
N GLN A 287 0.61 19.01 6.40
CA GLN A 287 1.35 20.02 7.14
C GLN A 287 1.53 19.67 8.62
N HIS A 288 0.55 19.02 9.25
CA HIS A 288 0.45 18.98 10.70
C HIS A 288 0.21 17.60 11.31
N LEU A 289 -0.31 16.62 10.56
CA LEU A 289 -0.74 15.34 11.14
C LEU A 289 0.36 14.67 12.00
N MET A 290 1.60 14.62 11.53
CA MET A 290 2.70 13.97 12.25
C MET A 290 3.13 14.69 13.55
N ALA A 291 2.67 15.92 13.77
CA ALA A 291 2.84 16.62 15.05
C ALA A 291 1.79 16.19 16.10
N TYR A 292 0.66 15.64 15.66
CA TYR A 292 -0.47 15.24 16.50
C TYR A 292 -0.65 13.72 16.59
N TRP A 293 -0.02 12.96 15.69
CA TRP A 293 -0.06 11.50 15.66
C TRP A 293 1.34 10.92 15.51
N THR A 294 1.65 9.94 16.35
CA THR A 294 2.86 9.12 16.23
C THR A 294 2.46 7.75 15.71
N PRO A 295 2.83 7.40 14.46
CA PRO A 295 2.53 6.08 13.89
C PRO A 295 3.21 4.96 14.69
N GLN A 296 2.67 3.75 14.58
CA GLN A 296 3.20 2.53 15.19
C GLN A 296 3.28 1.41 14.15
N TRP A 297 4.23 0.49 14.28
CA TRP A 297 4.38 -0.69 13.40
C TRP A 297 3.23 -1.71 13.44
N SER A 298 2.10 -1.38 14.06
CA SER A 298 0.92 -2.22 14.09
C SER A 298 -0.14 -1.63 13.17
N ASP A 299 -0.58 -2.43 12.21
CA ASP A 299 -1.75 -2.15 11.38
C ASP A 299 -1.54 -0.86 10.56
N LEU A 300 -0.37 -0.73 9.90
CA LEU A 300 -0.05 0.43 9.06
C LEU A 300 -0.65 0.30 7.66
N ASP A 301 -0.67 -0.91 7.12
CA ASP A 301 -1.16 -1.14 5.77
C ASP A 301 -2.68 -0.86 5.67
N GLY A 302 -3.06 0.17 4.92
CA GLY A 302 -4.44 0.65 4.79
C GLY A 302 -4.93 1.50 5.97
N ILE A 303 -4.05 2.03 6.81
CA ILE A 303 -4.44 2.86 7.97
C ILE A 303 -5.17 4.14 7.56
N GLY A 304 -4.82 4.72 6.42
CA GLY A 304 -5.44 5.92 5.86
C GLY A 304 -6.89 5.68 5.45
N GLY A 305 -7.24 4.45 5.08
CA GLY A 305 -8.57 4.06 4.65
C GLY A 305 -9.61 4.21 5.76
N GLU A 306 -9.16 4.14 7.01
CA GLU A 306 -10.00 4.32 8.19
C GLU A 306 -10.52 5.75 8.34
N VAL A 307 -9.85 6.75 7.75
CA VAL A 307 -10.37 8.12 7.70
C VAL A 307 -11.70 8.15 6.93
N LYS A 308 -11.77 7.48 5.78
CA LYS A 308 -13.00 7.42 4.97
C LYS A 308 -14.09 6.61 5.69
N SER A 309 -13.73 5.53 6.37
CA SER A 309 -14.65 4.74 7.20
C SER A 309 -15.24 5.57 8.33
N TYR A 310 -14.41 6.37 9.01
CA TYR A 310 -14.82 7.25 10.09
C TYR A 310 -15.71 8.40 9.61
N LEU A 311 -15.38 9.05 8.48
CA LEU A 311 -16.24 10.08 7.89
C LEU A 311 -17.64 9.53 7.52
N LYS A 312 -17.71 8.31 6.98
CA LYS A 312 -19.00 7.63 6.74
C LYS A 312 -19.76 7.43 8.06
N PHE A 313 -19.08 6.98 9.11
CA PHE A 313 -19.67 6.83 10.44
C PHE A 313 -20.21 8.16 10.99
N LEU A 314 -19.43 9.23 10.96
CA LEU A 314 -19.86 10.57 11.39
C LEU A 314 -21.08 11.06 10.60
N SER A 315 -21.09 10.83 9.28
CA SER A 315 -22.23 11.19 8.43
C SER A 315 -23.48 10.39 8.78
N GLN A 316 -23.37 9.09 9.08
CA GLN A 316 -24.49 8.27 9.57
C GLN A 316 -25.04 8.79 10.91
N LYS A 317 -24.18 9.36 11.76
CA LYS A 317 -24.57 10.04 13.00
C LYS A 317 -25.06 11.48 12.79
N LYS A 318 -25.11 11.95 11.54
CA LYS A 318 -25.48 13.32 11.14
C LYS A 318 -24.58 14.40 11.77
N ALA A 319 -23.35 14.05 12.11
CA ALA A 319 -22.37 14.96 12.70
C ALA A 319 -21.62 15.81 11.65
N ILE A 320 -21.57 15.33 10.41
CA ILE A 320 -20.98 16.06 9.29
C ILE A 320 -21.97 16.11 8.13
N THR A 321 -21.83 17.12 7.28
CA THR A 321 -22.60 17.26 6.04
C THR A 321 -21.69 17.15 4.83
N GLY A 322 -22.25 16.91 3.64
CA GLY A 322 -21.47 16.95 2.40
C GLY A 322 -20.48 15.79 2.19
N LEU A 323 -20.65 14.64 2.86
CA LEU A 323 -19.75 13.47 2.77
C LEU A 323 -19.29 13.14 1.34
N GLY A 324 -20.20 13.17 0.36
CA GLY A 324 -19.86 12.87 -1.04
C GLY A 324 -18.79 13.80 -1.61
N LYS A 325 -18.86 15.11 -1.31
CA LYS A 325 -17.87 16.10 -1.73
C LYS A 325 -16.54 15.88 -1.00
N ILE A 326 -16.59 15.64 0.31
CA ILE A 326 -15.40 15.36 1.12
C ILE A 326 -14.66 14.16 0.54
N VAL A 327 -15.33 13.01 0.43
CA VAL A 327 -14.76 11.76 -0.09
C VAL A 327 -14.19 11.92 -1.50
N SER A 328 -14.84 12.68 -2.37
CA SER A 328 -14.33 12.95 -3.72
C SER A 328 -13.10 13.86 -3.75
N GLY A 329 -12.88 14.67 -2.71
CA GLY A 329 -11.74 15.57 -2.61
C GLY A 329 -10.52 14.98 -1.90
N ILE A 330 -10.67 13.85 -1.21
CA ILE A 330 -9.62 13.18 -0.43
C ILE A 330 -9.14 11.86 -1.06
N ILE A 331 -9.24 11.72 -2.39
CA ILE A 331 -9.00 10.45 -3.10
C ILE A 331 -7.61 9.86 -2.80
N ASP A 332 -6.58 10.70 -2.74
CA ASP A 332 -5.19 10.28 -2.53
C ASP A 332 -4.79 10.30 -1.03
N LEU A 333 -5.69 10.70 -0.12
CA LEU A 333 -5.39 10.90 1.31
C LEU A 333 -4.98 9.61 2.00
N ASP A 334 -5.66 8.51 1.67
CA ASP A 334 -5.44 7.18 2.24
C ASP A 334 -3.99 6.73 2.04
N HIS A 335 -3.60 6.56 0.77
CA HIS A 335 -2.23 6.22 0.38
C HIS A 335 -1.22 7.17 0.99
N TYR A 336 -1.47 8.49 0.95
CA TYR A 336 -0.54 9.47 1.52
C TYR A 336 -0.28 9.25 3.00
N ILE A 337 -1.30 8.97 3.81
CA ILE A 337 -1.15 8.68 5.24
C ILE A 337 -0.33 7.40 5.42
N ASP A 338 -0.65 6.35 4.68
CA ASP A 338 0.06 5.07 4.74
C ASP A 338 1.56 5.25 4.46
N VAL A 339 1.90 5.96 3.38
CA VAL A 339 3.28 6.27 2.97
C VAL A 339 3.99 7.14 4.01
N ALA A 340 3.32 8.19 4.49
CA ALA A 340 3.92 9.11 5.45
C ALA A 340 4.20 8.40 6.79
N ALA A 341 3.29 7.52 7.22
CA ALA A 341 3.42 6.74 8.43
C ALA A 341 4.61 5.75 8.35
N ILE A 342 4.67 4.94 7.29
CA ILE A 342 5.76 3.98 7.12
C ILE A 342 7.12 4.68 6.99
N ASN A 343 7.19 5.79 6.25
CA ASN A 343 8.43 6.57 6.13
C ASN A 343 8.86 7.19 7.46
N SER A 344 7.92 7.70 8.27
CA SER A 344 8.21 8.24 9.60
C SER A 344 8.84 7.18 10.50
N LEU A 345 8.30 5.96 10.48
CA LEU A 345 8.80 4.82 11.26
C LEU A 345 10.14 4.30 10.75
N LEU A 346 10.29 4.14 9.44
CA LEU A 346 11.55 3.70 8.83
C LEU A 346 12.70 4.61 9.21
N ARG A 347 12.51 5.94 9.19
CA ARG A 347 13.56 6.91 9.55
C ARG A 347 14.03 6.80 11.00
N GLN A 348 13.23 6.23 11.90
CA GLN A 348 13.62 5.98 13.29
C GLN A 348 14.57 4.79 13.43
N LEU A 349 14.64 3.91 12.43
CA LEU A 349 15.57 2.78 12.43
C LEU A 349 17.00 3.24 12.11
N ASN A 350 17.92 2.91 13.02
CA ASN A 350 19.36 3.09 12.79
C ASN A 350 19.97 1.91 12.02
N GLY A 351 21.23 2.04 11.59
CA GLY A 351 21.92 0.98 10.85
C GLY A 351 22.00 -0.36 11.59
N SER A 352 22.26 -0.33 12.90
CA SER A 352 22.38 -1.56 13.70
C SER A 352 21.04 -2.29 13.91
N ASP A 353 19.92 -1.57 13.90
CA ASP A 353 18.60 -2.18 13.97
C ASP A 353 18.22 -2.78 12.61
N LEU A 354 18.55 -2.12 11.51
CA LEU A 354 18.34 -2.65 10.15
C LEU A 354 19.16 -3.91 9.89
N GLU A 355 20.44 -3.94 10.27
CA GLU A 355 21.31 -5.10 10.10
C GLU A 355 20.82 -6.35 10.85
N LYS A 356 20.10 -6.18 11.97
CA LYS A 356 19.48 -7.30 12.70
C LYS A 356 18.23 -7.83 12.02
N LEU A 357 17.58 -7.01 11.21
CA LEU A 357 16.32 -7.30 10.54
C LEU A 357 16.53 -7.80 9.10
N ALA A 358 17.63 -7.42 8.45
CA ALA A 358 17.91 -7.62 7.02
C ALA A 358 18.59 -8.96 6.67
#